data_AF-A0A351KRH5-F1
#
_entry.id   AF-A0A351KRH5-F1
#
_cell.length_a   1.000
_cell.length_b   1.000
_cell.length_c   1.000
_cell.angle_alpha   90.00
_cell.angle_beta   90.00
_cell.angle_gamma   90.00
#
_symmetry.space_group_name_H-M   'P 1'
#
loop_
_entity.id
_entity.type
_entity.pdbx_description
1 polymer ?
#
loop_
_entity_poly.entity_id
_entity_poly.type
_entity_poly.pdbx_seq_one_letter_code
_entity_poly.pdbx_strand_id
1 'polypeptide(L)'
;MSAHIQVRLDTIDFRDPALFGAASSPEGRLFIQRALSLPEVLSVAVQPEKGLATVRFESAAESRKGFLERFLTAIEGKSAAFENP
;
A
#
# COMPACT_ATOMS: atom_id res chain seq x y z
N MET A 1 -7.72 -15.64 5.68
CA MET A 1 -7.94 -14.35 6.37
C MET A 1 -8.01 -13.29 5.30
N SER A 2 -9.10 -12.50 5.26
CA SER A 2 -9.28 -11.47 4.23
C SER A 2 -8.63 -10.18 4.70
N ALA A 3 -7.69 -9.64 3.93
CA ALA A 3 -7.19 -8.29 4.15
C ALA A 3 -8.33 -7.28 3.98
N HIS A 4 -8.49 -6.37 4.93
CA HIS A 4 -9.48 -5.31 4.85
C HIS A 4 -8.81 -4.01 4.41
N ILE A 5 -9.21 -3.49 3.25
CA ILE A 5 -8.71 -2.24 2.69
C ILE A 5 -9.81 -1.18 2.79
N GLN A 6 -9.49 -0.06 3.42
CA GLN A 6 -10.38 1.10 3.48
C GLN A 6 -9.68 2.31 2.84
N VAL A 7 -10.28 2.88 1.81
CA VAL A 7 -9.78 4.06 1.11
C VAL A 7 -10.51 5.31 1.62
N ARG A 8 -9.76 6.31 2.08
CA ARG A 8 -10.22 7.63 2.53
C ARG A 8 -9.65 8.72 1.64
N LEU A 9 -10.04 9.98 1.88
CA LEU A 9 -9.66 11.13 1.04
C LEU A 9 -8.14 11.21 0.77
N ASP A 10 -7.30 11.00 1.77
CA ASP A 10 -5.84 11.14 1.67
C ASP A 10 -5.09 9.92 2.24
N THR A 11 -5.81 8.88 2.66
CA THR A 11 -5.22 7.68 3.23
C THR A 11 -5.81 6.38 2.70
N ILE A 12 -5.00 5.33 2.72
CA ILE A 12 -5.43 3.94 2.51
C ILE A 12 -5.06 3.17 3.77
N ASP A 13 -6.06 2.70 4.49
CA ASP A 13 -5.90 1.84 5.65
C ASP A 13 -5.93 0.38 5.21
N PHE A 14 -4.86 -0.35 5.49
CA PHE A 14 -4.71 -1.77 5.17
C PHE A 14 -4.57 -2.57 6.46
N ARG A 15 -5.61 -3.33 6.81
CA ARG A 15 -5.63 -4.16 8.01
C ARG A 15 -5.37 -5.61 7.64
N ASP A 16 -4.18 -6.07 8.01
CA ASP A 16 -3.76 -7.46 7.90
C ASP A 16 -2.75 -7.77 9.03
N PRO A 17 -3.21 -8.42 10.12
CA PRO A 17 -2.34 -8.81 11.23
C PRO A 17 -1.23 -9.80 10.86
N ALA A 18 -1.35 -10.55 9.76
CA ALA A 18 -0.29 -11.46 9.31
C ALA A 18 0.86 -10.70 8.64
N LEU A 19 0.57 -9.56 8.01
CA LEU A 19 1.57 -8.71 7.36
C LEU A 19 2.13 -7.64 8.30
N PHE A 20 1.26 -7.03 9.10
CA PHE A 20 1.56 -5.83 9.89
C PHE A 20 1.38 -6.06 11.39
N GLY A 21 1.35 -7.30 11.87
CA GLY A 21 1.29 -7.62 13.30
C GLY A 21 2.63 -7.48 14.01
N ALA A 22 2.67 -7.89 15.29
CA ALA A 22 3.88 -7.86 16.12
C ALA A 22 5.08 -8.63 15.52
N ALA A 23 4.80 -9.67 14.73
CA ALA A 23 5.80 -10.32 13.90
C ALA A 23 5.90 -9.56 12.56
N SER A 24 6.93 -8.72 12.41
CA SER A 24 7.20 -8.05 11.11
C SER A 24 7.54 -9.11 10.06
N SER A 25 6.59 -9.36 9.14
CA SER A 25 6.78 -10.32 8.06
C SER A 25 7.61 -9.71 6.91
N PRO A 26 8.41 -10.53 6.19
CA PRO A 26 9.07 -10.10 4.97
C PRO A 26 8.10 -9.49 3.94
N GLU A 27 6.89 -10.03 3.85
CA GLU A 27 5.84 -9.60 2.95
C GLU A 27 5.31 -8.20 3.32
N GLY A 28 5.15 -7.91 4.61
CA GLY A 28 4.79 -6.58 5.10
C GLY A 28 5.86 -5.53 4.77
N ARG A 29 7.15 -5.89 4.87
CA ARG A 29 8.25 -5.00 4.45
C ARG A 29 8.23 -4.74 2.95
N LEU A 30 8.01 -5.78 2.15
CA LEU A 30 7.93 -5.66 0.69
C LEU A 30 6.74 -4.79 0.25
N PHE A 31 5.59 -4.93 0.92
CA PHE A 31 4.45 -4.05 0.73
C PHE A 31 4.83 -2.57 0.93
N ILE A 32 5.52 -2.26 2.05
CA ILE A 32 5.91 -0.88 2.38
C ILE A 32 6.83 -0.32 1.31
N GLN A 33 7.82 -1.10 0.86
CA GLN A 33 8.74 -0.69 -0.21
C GLN A 33 8.01 -0.39 -1.52
N ARG A 34 7.05 -1.24 -1.91
CA ARG A 34 6.25 -1.05 -3.13
C ARG A 34 5.35 0.16 -3.03
N ALA A 35 4.67 0.36 -1.90
CA ALA A 35 3.84 1.54 -1.66
C ALA A 35 4.68 2.83 -1.76
N LEU A 36 5.84 2.88 -1.11
CA LEU A 36 6.74 4.04 -1.15
C LEU A 36 7.41 4.27 -2.51
N SER A 37 7.34 3.32 -3.44
CA SER A 37 7.87 3.50 -4.81
C SER A 37 6.98 4.39 -5.69
N LEU A 38 5.74 4.63 -5.27
CA LEU A 38 4.79 5.45 -6.02
C LEU A 38 4.96 6.93 -5.65
N PRO A 39 5.07 7.84 -6.63
CA PRO A 39 5.34 9.26 -6.38
C PRO A 39 4.22 9.97 -5.62
N GLU A 40 2.98 9.46 -5.68
CA GLU A 40 1.84 9.99 -4.95
C GLU A 40 1.86 9.64 -3.46
N VAL A 41 2.63 8.62 -3.06
CA VAL A 41 2.68 8.17 -1.67
C VAL A 41 3.65 9.04 -0.89
N LEU A 42 3.12 9.72 0.12
CA LEU A 42 3.88 10.61 1.01
C LEU A 42 4.52 9.84 2.16
N SER A 43 3.81 8.87 2.73
CA SER A 43 4.33 8.07 3.85
C SER A 43 3.53 6.79 4.07
N VAL A 44 4.15 5.84 4.78
CA VAL A 44 3.51 4.62 5.26
C VAL A 44 3.77 4.48 6.75
N ALA A 45 2.70 4.44 7.55
CA ALA A 45 2.76 4.25 9.00
C ALA A 45 2.25 2.84 9.36
N VAL A 46 3.08 2.05 10.03
CA VAL A 46 2.71 0.70 10.49
C VAL A 46 2.39 0.74 11.98
N GLN A 47 1.28 0.12 12.37
CA GLN A 47 0.81 -0.02 13.75
C GLN A 47 0.72 -1.52 14.10
N PRO A 48 1.82 -2.14 14.60
CA PRO A 48 1.90 -3.57 14.86
C PRO A 48 0.83 -4.11 15.81
N GLU A 49 0.52 -3.32 16.84
CA GLU A 49 -0.50 -3.63 17.85
C GLU A 49 -1.93 -3.73 17.28
N LYS A 50 -2.18 -3.10 16.12
CA LYS A 50 -3.48 -3.11 15.44
C LYS A 50 -3.50 -4.01 14.20
N GLY A 51 -2.34 -4.52 13.77
CA GLY A 51 -2.20 -5.24 12.51
C GLY A 51 -2.55 -4.36 11.30
N LEU A 52 -2.14 -3.10 11.33
CA LEU A 52 -2.59 -2.06 10.40
C LEU A 52 -1.40 -1.33 9.77
N ALA A 53 -1.46 -1.08 8.46
CA ALA A 53 -0.65 -0.10 7.78
C ALA A 53 -1.54 1.01 7.22
N THR A 54 -1.17 2.26 7.44
CA THR A 54 -1.84 3.44 6.86
C THR A 54 -0.89 4.09 5.87
N VAL A 55 -1.31 4.15 4.61
CA VAL A 55 -0.58 4.83 3.53
C VAL A 55 -1.18 6.21 3.34
N ARG A 56 -0.38 7.26 3.48
CA ARG A 56 -0.79 8.63 3.15
C ARG A 56 -0.36 8.96 1.73
N PHE A 57 -1.25 9.55 0.95
CA PHE A 57 -0.98 9.91 -0.44
C PHE A 57 -1.57 11.27 -0.80
N GLU A 58 -1.01 11.88 -1.85
CA GLU A 58 -1.54 13.08 -2.47
C GLU A 58 -1.80 12.80 -3.95
N SER A 59 -3.03 13.02 -4.39
CA SER A 59 -3.44 12.80 -5.77
C SER A 59 -4.53 13.79 -6.17
N ALA A 60 -4.40 14.38 -7.36
CA ALA A 60 -5.45 15.18 -7.94
C ALA A 60 -6.73 14.35 -8.11
N ALA A 61 -7.91 14.98 -7.91
CA ALA A 61 -9.19 14.27 -7.95
C ALA A 61 -9.40 13.49 -9.26
N GLU A 62 -8.97 14.06 -10.39
CA GLU A 62 -9.06 13.49 -11.73
C GLU A 62 -8.15 12.26 -11.92
N SER A 63 -7.02 12.20 -11.21
CA SER A 63 -6.02 11.14 -11.32
C SER A 63 -6.16 10.05 -10.25
N ARG A 64 -7.03 10.26 -9.25
CA ARG A 64 -7.19 9.40 -8.09
C ARG A 64 -7.49 7.96 -8.45
N LYS A 65 -8.38 7.72 -9.41
CA LYS A 65 -8.75 6.36 -9.84
C LYS A 65 -7.52 5.62 -10.39
N GLY A 66 -6.77 6.27 -11.30
CA GLY A 66 -5.56 5.68 -11.88
C GLY A 66 -4.45 5.46 -10.85
N PHE A 67 -4.31 6.35 -9.86
CA PHE A 67 -3.43 6.13 -8.73
C PHE A 67 -3.81 4.86 -7.94
N LEU A 68 -5.09 4.69 -7.58
CA LEU A 68 -5.53 3.52 -6.81
C LEU A 68 -5.30 2.20 -7.58
N GLU A 69 -5.50 2.19 -8.90
CA GLU A 69 -5.21 1.03 -9.75
C GLU A 69 -3.71 0.70 -9.77
N ARG A 70 -2.84 1.71 -9.92
CA ARG A 70 -1.38 1.55 -9.84
C ARG A 70 -0.95 1.08 -8.46
N PHE A 71 -1.55 1.64 -7.40
CA PHE A 71 -1.28 1.27 -6.01
C PHE A 71 -1.56 -0.20 -5.77
N LEU A 72 -2.76 -0.68 -6.10
CA LEU A 72 -3.13 -2.10 -5.96
C LEU A 72 -2.19 -3.00 -6.75
N THR A 73 -1.87 -2.62 -7.99
CA THR A 73 -0.94 -3.37 -8.85
C THR A 73 0.45 -3.47 -8.22
N ALA A 74 0.97 -2.36 -7.69
CA ALA A 74 2.28 -2.30 -7.05
C ALA A 74 2.35 -3.22 -5.82
N ILE A 75 1.35 -3.17 -4.93
CA ILE A 75 1.37 -3.95 -3.68
C ILE A 75 1.10 -5.44 -3.89
N GLU A 76 0.27 -5.82 -4.87
CA GLU A 76 0.00 -7.23 -5.23
C GLU A 76 1.25 -7.93 -5.79
N GLY A 77 2.28 -7.19 -6.18
CA GLY A 77 3.47 -7.78 -6.80
C GLY A 77 3.20 -8.31 -8.19
N LYS A 78 2.07 -7.96 -8.80
CA LYS A 78 1.95 -7.87 -10.25
C LYS A 78 2.79 -6.67 -10.67
N SER A 79 4.11 -6.82 -10.58
CA SER A 79 4.99 -6.04 -11.43
C SER A 79 4.42 -6.22 -12.83
N ALA A 80 3.82 -5.15 -13.36
CA ALA A 80 3.84 -4.97 -14.79
C ALA A 80 5.31 -5.23 -15.17
N ALA A 81 5.53 -6.30 -15.92
CA ALA A 81 6.78 -6.52 -16.60
C ALA A 81 6.97 -5.33 -17.54
N PHE A 82 7.50 -4.23 -17.01
CA PHE A 82 8.23 -3.27 -17.79
C PHE A 82 9.64 -3.84 -17.91
N GLU A 83 9.76 -4.87 -18.74
CA GLU A 83 10.95 -5.03 -19.54
C GLU A 83 11.07 -3.74 -20.36
N ASN A 84 12.00 -2.88 -19.98
CA ASN A 84 12.49 -1.87 -20.91
C ASN A 84 13.29 -2.59 -22.01
N PRO A 85 13.19 -2.14 -23.28
CA PRO A 85 13.78 -2.79 -24.44
C PRO A 85 15.31 -2.89 -24.41
#